data_AF-I6YL29-F1
#
_entry.id   AF-I6YL29-F1
#
_cell.length_a   1.000
_cell.length_b   1.000
_cell.length_c   1.000
_cell.angle_alpha   90.00
_cell.angle_beta   90.00
_cell.angle_gamma   90.00
#
_symmetry.space_group_name_H-M   'P 1'
#
loop_
_entity.id
_entity.type
_entity.pdbx_description
1 polymer ?
#
loop_
_entity_poly.entity_id
_entity_poly.type
_entity_poly.pdbx_seq_one_letter_code
_entity_poly.pdbx_strand_id
1 'polypeptide(L)'
;LRHYAHVDCPGHADYVKNMITGAAQMDGAILVVSGADGPMPQTKEHILLAKQVGVPAIVVFLNKADQVDDEELLELVELEIQETLTTYEYPGDEIPIITGSALLALESLTQENIQNSNKWVQKIYDLMDSVDQYIPLP
;
A
#
# COMPACT_ATOMS: atom_id res chain seq x y z
N LEU A 1 -12.88 6.12 -16.94
CA LEU A 1 -11.55 5.50 -16.85
C LEU A 1 -10.58 6.56 -16.35
N ARG A 2 -9.86 6.26 -15.27
CA ARG A 2 -8.75 7.10 -14.78
C ARG A 2 -7.47 6.72 -15.51
N HIS A 3 -6.50 7.63 -15.55
CA HIS A 3 -5.17 7.36 -16.07
C HIS A 3 -4.16 7.66 -14.97
N TYR A 4 -3.28 6.70 -14.68
CA TYR A 4 -2.35 6.77 -13.57
C TYR A 4 -0.92 6.95 -14.04
N ALA A 5 -0.19 7.85 -13.38
CA ALA A 5 1.27 7.87 -13.42
C ALA A 5 1.76 7.29 -12.09
N HIS A 6 2.44 6.15 -12.14
CA HIS A 6 2.97 5.48 -10.94
C HIS A 6 4.44 5.86 -10.75
N VAL A 7 4.78 6.41 -9.59
CA VAL A 7 6.17 6.68 -9.19
C VAL A 7 6.53 5.75 -8.03
N ASP A 8 7.43 4.79 -8.29
CA ASP A 8 7.94 3.89 -7.25
C ASP A 8 9.00 4.62 -6.40
N CYS A 9 8.77 4.66 -5.08
CA CYS A 9 9.62 5.37 -4.14
C CYS A 9 10.54 4.39 -3.39
N PRO A 10 11.86 4.61 -3.39
CA PRO A 10 12.79 3.74 -2.70
C PRO A 10 12.60 3.82 -1.18
N GLY A 11 12.43 2.67 -0.53
CA GLY A 11 12.15 2.60 0.91
C GLY A 11 13.36 2.68 1.83
N HIS A 12 14.57 2.86 1.29
CA HIS A 12 15.80 2.93 2.07
C HIS A 12 16.09 4.39 2.46
N ALA A 13 16.47 4.62 3.73
CA ALA A 13 16.64 5.96 4.32
C ALA A 13 17.54 6.89 3.49
N ASP A 14 18.58 6.35 2.85
CA ASP A 14 19.50 7.11 1.99
C ASP A 14 18.83 7.75 0.75
N TYR A 15 17.65 7.30 0.35
CA TYR A 15 16.94 7.78 -0.84
C TYR A 15 15.68 8.59 -0.52
N VAL A 16 15.50 9.01 0.74
CA VAL A 16 14.42 9.91 1.17
C VAL A 16 14.34 11.19 0.33
N LYS A 17 15.48 11.70 -0.16
CA LYS A 17 15.50 12.88 -1.05
C LYS A 17 14.75 12.65 -2.37
N ASN A 18 14.81 11.45 -2.93
CA ASN A 18 14.11 11.12 -4.17
C ASN A 18 12.60 10.97 -3.93
N MET A 19 12.23 10.45 -2.74
CA MET A 19 10.85 10.38 -2.28
C MET A 19 10.23 11.78 -2.15
N ILE A 20 10.94 12.76 -1.58
CA ILE A 20 10.45 14.14 -1.43
C ILE A 20 10.08 14.77 -2.78
N THR A 21 10.92 14.60 -3.81
CA THR A 21 10.62 15.14 -5.15
C THR A 21 9.45 14.44 -5.84
N GLY A 22 9.26 13.13 -5.62
CA GLY A 22 8.15 12.37 -6.20
C GLY A 22 6.83 12.63 -5.49
N ALA A 23 6.85 12.66 -4.15
CA ALA A 23 5.66 12.75 -3.33
C ALA A 23 5.00 14.14 -3.34
N ALA A 24 5.75 15.20 -3.62
CA ALA A 24 5.18 16.55 -3.79
C ALA A 24 4.20 16.68 -4.98
N GLN A 25 4.18 15.70 -5.89
CA GLN A 25 3.27 15.64 -7.04
C GLN A 25 2.24 14.52 -6.92
N MET A 26 2.17 13.83 -5.78
CA MET A 26 1.27 12.68 -5.61
C MET A 26 -0.12 13.14 -5.18
N ASP A 27 -1.11 12.82 -6.00
CA ASP A 27 -2.53 12.95 -5.67
C ASP A 27 -2.97 11.90 -4.63
N GLY A 28 -2.15 10.87 -4.40
CA GLY A 28 -2.29 9.90 -3.32
C GLY A 28 -1.18 8.86 -3.37
N ALA A 29 -1.04 8.06 -2.31
CA ALA A 29 0.00 7.05 -2.20
C ALA A 29 -0.56 5.66 -1.87
N ILE A 30 0.15 4.62 -2.34
CA ILE A 30 -0.07 3.25 -1.90
C ILE A 30 1.00 2.91 -0.87
N LEU A 31 0.61 2.72 0.39
CA LEU A 31 1.51 2.29 1.46
C LEU A 31 1.58 0.77 1.46
N VAL A 32 2.73 0.21 1.11
CA VAL A 32 2.96 -1.24 1.14
C VAL A 32 3.58 -1.64 2.46
N VAL A 33 2.93 -2.53 3.21
CA VAL A 33 3.42 -3.09 4.47
C VAL A 33 3.48 -4.61 4.37
N SER A 34 4.48 -5.24 4.97
CA SER A 34 4.58 -6.70 5.00
C SER A 34 3.68 -7.25 6.10
N GLY A 35 2.76 -8.15 5.76
CA GLY A 35 1.93 -8.85 6.75
C GLY A 35 2.72 -9.72 7.72
N ALA A 36 3.92 -10.17 7.33
CA ALA A 36 4.80 -10.95 8.20
C ALA A 36 5.62 -10.09 9.16
N ASP A 37 5.94 -8.84 8.77
CA ASP A 37 6.88 -7.99 9.52
C ASP A 37 6.18 -6.82 10.24
N GLY A 38 4.98 -6.43 9.81
CA GLY A 38 4.26 -5.27 10.32
C GLY A 38 4.87 -3.91 9.96
N PRO A 39 4.40 -2.82 10.60
CA PRO A 39 4.91 -1.47 10.38
C PRO A 39 6.33 -1.28 10.98
N MET A 40 7.31 -1.15 10.10
CA MET A 40 8.72 -0.95 10.45
C MET A 40 9.06 0.54 10.65
N PRO A 41 10.23 0.90 11.22
CA PRO A 41 10.64 2.30 11.35
C PRO A 41 10.59 3.09 10.03
N GLN A 42 10.94 2.46 8.90
CA GLN A 42 10.84 3.09 7.57
C GLN A 42 9.40 3.36 7.17
N THR A 43 8.44 2.49 7.53
CA THR A 43 7.01 2.71 7.29
C THR A 43 6.55 4.01 7.96
N LYS A 44 6.95 4.21 9.22
CA LYS A 44 6.62 5.41 10.01
C LYS A 44 7.23 6.67 9.40
N GLU A 45 8.49 6.59 8.95
CA GLU A 45 9.17 7.69 8.28
C GLU A 45 8.49 8.07 6.95
N HIS A 46 8.08 7.10 6.13
CA HIS A 46 7.37 7.40 4.89
C HIS A 46 6.00 8.05 5.11
N ILE A 47 5.23 7.60 6.11
CA ILE A 47 3.94 8.22 6.44
C ILE A 47 4.14 9.67 6.87
N LEU A 48 5.13 9.93 7.74
CA LEU A 48 5.47 11.28 8.17
C LEU A 48 5.88 12.18 7.00
N LEU A 49 6.75 11.69 6.11
CA LEU A 49 7.20 12.44 4.94
C LEU A 49 6.05 12.70 3.97
N ALA A 50 5.20 11.71 3.70
CA ALA A 50 4.01 11.85 2.87
C ALA A 50 3.08 12.95 3.42
N LYS A 51 2.89 12.98 4.74
CA LYS A 51 2.14 14.06 5.41
C LYS A 51 2.80 15.43 5.22
N GLN A 52 4.11 15.52 5.40
CA GLN A 52 4.86 16.78 5.29
C GLN A 52 4.87 17.37 3.89
N VAL A 53 4.89 16.53 2.85
CA VAL A 53 4.84 16.97 1.45
C VAL A 53 3.41 17.13 0.93
N GLY A 54 2.40 16.83 1.75
CA GLY A 54 1.00 17.12 1.46
C GLY A 54 0.26 16.06 0.66
N VAL A 55 0.66 14.79 0.72
CA VAL A 55 -0.09 13.68 0.11
C VAL A 55 -1.49 13.61 0.76
N PRO A 56 -2.59 13.76 0.00
CA PRO A 56 -3.91 13.97 0.59
C PRO A 56 -4.60 12.66 1.00
N ALA A 57 -4.29 11.53 0.35
CA ALA A 57 -4.91 10.24 0.58
C ALA A 57 -3.89 9.10 0.48
N ILE A 58 -4.09 8.07 1.31
CA ILE A 58 -3.28 6.84 1.31
C ILE A 58 -4.22 5.65 1.22
N VAL A 59 -3.86 4.66 0.41
CA VAL A 59 -4.44 3.30 0.41
C VAL A 59 -3.36 2.33 0.85
N VAL A 60 -3.68 1.34 1.67
CA VAL A 60 -2.68 0.39 2.18
C VAL A 60 -2.79 -0.94 1.45
N PHE A 61 -1.64 -1.52 1.11
CA PHE A 61 -1.54 -2.90 0.66
C PHE A 61 -0.72 -3.73 1.64
N LEU A 62 -1.38 -4.65 2.35
CA LEU A 62 -0.77 -5.60 3.25
C LEU A 62 -0.25 -6.80 2.44
N ASN A 63 1.03 -6.73 2.08
CA ASN A 63 1.70 -7.65 1.17
C ASN A 63 2.26 -8.87 1.90
N LYS A 64 2.66 -9.90 1.14
CA LYS A 64 3.20 -11.18 1.65
C LYS A 64 2.22 -11.95 2.55
N ALA A 65 0.92 -11.75 2.35
CA ALA A 65 -0.10 -12.50 3.09
C ALA A 65 -0.02 -14.03 2.83
N ASP A 66 0.63 -14.44 1.75
CA ASP A 66 0.95 -15.85 1.47
C ASP A 66 1.98 -16.47 2.42
N GLN A 67 2.73 -15.66 3.16
CA GLN A 67 3.76 -16.09 4.10
C GLN A 67 3.26 -16.12 5.54
N VAL A 68 2.00 -15.76 5.77
CA VAL A 68 1.38 -15.68 7.08
C VAL A 68 0.23 -16.68 7.14
N ASP A 69 0.40 -17.73 7.93
CA ASP A 69 -0.60 -18.79 8.08
C ASP A 69 -1.67 -18.47 9.14
N ASP A 70 -1.46 -17.41 9.94
CA ASP A 70 -2.33 -17.00 11.05
C ASP A 70 -3.10 -15.72 10.71
N GLU A 71 -4.42 -15.83 10.61
CA GLU A 71 -5.31 -14.72 10.30
C GLU A 71 -5.35 -13.69 11.44
N GLU A 72 -5.22 -14.12 12.70
CA GLU A 72 -5.20 -13.21 13.86
C GLU A 72 -3.95 -12.31 13.83
N LEU A 73 -2.83 -12.81 13.31
CA LEU A 73 -1.62 -12.01 13.14
C LEU A 73 -1.81 -10.92 12.08
N LEU A 74 -2.50 -11.22 10.97
CA LEU A 74 -2.79 -10.23 9.93
C LEU A 74 -3.72 -9.13 10.45
N GLU A 75 -4.76 -9.51 11.21
CA GLU A 75 -5.66 -8.54 11.85
C GLU A 75 -4.91 -7.64 12.85
N LEU A 76 -3.97 -8.21 13.63
CA LEU A 76 -3.14 -7.42 14.54
C LEU A 76 -2.27 -6.41 13.78
N VAL A 77 -1.62 -6.84 12.69
CA VAL A 77 -0.81 -5.96 11.87
C VAL A 77 -1.65 -4.85 11.22
N GLU A 78 -2.88 -5.18 10.80
CA GLU A 78 -3.82 -4.20 10.27
C GLU A 78 -4.13 -3.11 11.30
N LEU A 79 -4.44 -3.49 12.55
CA LEU A 79 -4.66 -2.56 13.65
C LEU A 79 -3.44 -1.67 13.92
N GLU A 80 -2.23 -2.25 13.95
CA GLU A 80 -0.99 -1.47 14.16
C GLU A 80 -0.77 -0.44 13.03
N ILE A 81 -1.13 -0.77 11.79
CA ILE A 81 -1.05 0.17 10.66
C ILE A 81 -2.05 1.30 10.83
N GLN A 82 -3.31 1.00 11.19
CA GLN A 82 -4.35 2.01 11.45
C GLN A 82 -3.93 2.97 12.56
N GLU A 83 -3.44 2.45 13.69
CA GLU A 83 -2.93 3.28 14.80
C GLU A 83 -1.74 4.15 14.36
N THR A 84 -0.84 3.60 13.54
CA THR A 84 0.31 4.34 13.01
C THR A 84 -0.15 5.48 12.09
N LEU A 85 -1.09 5.23 11.18
CA LEU A 85 -1.66 6.25 10.29
C LEU A 85 -2.36 7.36 11.10
N THR A 86 -3.17 6.97 12.09
CA THR A 86 -3.84 7.91 13.00
C THR A 86 -2.85 8.77 13.78
N THR A 87 -1.74 8.18 14.25
CA THR A 87 -0.66 8.91 14.94
C THR A 87 -0.06 10.03 14.09
N TYR A 88 0.00 9.83 12.76
CA TYR A 88 0.51 10.82 11.80
C TYR A 88 -0.60 11.63 11.11
N GLU A 89 -1.76 11.75 11.75
CA GLU A 89 -2.88 12.59 11.32
C GLU A 89 -3.49 12.20 9.96
N TYR A 90 -3.43 10.91 9.61
CA TYR A 90 -4.29 10.32 8.58
C TYR A 90 -5.52 9.67 9.23
N PRO A 91 -6.65 9.53 8.51
CA PRO A 91 -7.84 8.86 9.03
C PRO A 91 -7.64 7.34 9.00
N GLY A 92 -6.84 6.79 9.93
CA GLY A 92 -6.44 5.38 9.94
C GLY A 92 -7.62 4.40 9.84
N ASP A 93 -8.72 4.69 10.53
CA ASP A 93 -9.93 3.85 10.56
C ASP A 93 -10.74 3.88 9.26
N GLU A 94 -10.52 4.87 8.38
CA GLU A 94 -11.25 5.03 7.11
C GLU A 94 -10.42 4.60 5.90
N ILE A 95 -9.09 4.46 6.06
CA ILE A 95 -8.18 4.11 4.97
C ILE A 95 -8.39 2.65 4.55
N PRO A 96 -8.65 2.37 3.26
CA PRO A 96 -8.78 1.01 2.78
C PRO A 96 -7.47 0.23 2.93
N ILE A 97 -7.55 -0.97 3.51
CA ILE A 97 -6.43 -1.91 3.65
C ILE A 97 -6.75 -3.18 2.85
N ILE A 98 -5.89 -3.50 1.89
CA ILE A 98 -6.07 -4.65 1.01
C ILE A 98 -4.96 -5.66 1.29
N THR A 99 -5.36 -6.84 1.75
CA THR A 99 -4.43 -7.94 2.07
C THR A 99 -4.24 -8.86 0.87
N GLY A 100 -2.99 -9.10 0.50
CA GLY A 100 -2.66 -9.88 -0.69
C GLY A 100 -1.19 -10.29 -0.83
N SER A 101 -0.87 -10.86 -2.00
CA SER A 101 0.49 -11.26 -2.37
C SER A 101 0.84 -10.72 -3.75
N ALA A 102 1.70 -9.70 -3.79
CA ALA A 102 2.16 -9.12 -5.04
C ALA A 102 3.00 -10.12 -5.86
N LEU A 103 3.80 -10.95 -5.19
CA LEU A 103 4.64 -11.97 -5.85
C LEU A 103 3.77 -13.01 -6.56
N LEU A 104 2.82 -13.63 -5.84
CA LEU A 104 1.97 -14.66 -6.43
C LEU A 104 1.01 -14.11 -7.49
N ALA A 105 0.58 -12.84 -7.35
CA ALA A 105 -0.17 -12.15 -8.40
C ALA A 105 0.68 -11.99 -9.68
N LEU A 106 1.92 -11.52 -9.54
CA LEU A 106 2.84 -11.35 -10.67
C LEU A 106 3.16 -12.69 -11.35
N GLU A 107 3.52 -13.71 -10.57
CA GLU A 107 3.81 -15.06 -11.09
C GLU A 107 2.63 -15.60 -11.89
N SER A 108 1.40 -15.42 -11.39
CA SER A 108 0.18 -15.86 -12.07
C SER A 108 -0.06 -15.13 -13.40
N LEU A 109 0.27 -13.84 -13.49
CA LEU A 109 0.16 -13.06 -14.71
C LEU A 109 1.23 -13.40 -15.75
N THR A 110 2.40 -13.87 -15.29
CA THR A 110 3.51 -14.27 -16.18
C THR A 110 3.38 -15.69 -16.74
N GLN A 111 2.46 -16.51 -16.21
CA GLN A 111 2.19 -17.84 -16.74
C GLN A 111 1.31 -17.77 -18.00
N GLU A 112 1.63 -18.58 -19.02
CA GLU A 112 0.97 -18.56 -20.33
C GLU A 112 -0.55 -18.82 -20.31
N ASN A 113 -1.07 -19.41 -19.22
CA ASN A 113 -2.49 -19.58 -18.97
C ASN A 113 -2.96 -18.53 -17.96
N ILE A 114 -3.32 -17.34 -18.46
CA ILE A 114 -3.98 -16.28 -17.68
C ILE A 114 -5.31 -16.85 -17.16
N GLN A 115 -5.30 -17.43 -15.98
CA GLN A 115 -6.52 -17.65 -15.23
C GLN A 115 -6.82 -16.33 -14.51
N ASN A 116 -7.68 -15.52 -15.14
CA ASN A 116 -8.32 -14.35 -14.51
C ASN A 116 -9.05 -14.70 -13.19
N SER A 117 -9.14 -15.98 -12.81
CA SER A 117 -9.68 -16.46 -11.53
C SER A 117 -8.65 -16.60 -10.41
N ASN A 118 -7.40 -16.16 -10.58
CA ASN A 118 -6.42 -16.22 -9.50
C ASN A 118 -6.77 -15.22 -8.38
N LYS A 119 -6.89 -15.72 -7.14
CA LYS A 119 -7.28 -14.91 -5.98
C LYS A 119 -6.32 -13.74 -5.71
N TRP A 120 -5.02 -13.88 -5.99
CA TRP A 120 -4.02 -12.84 -5.74
C TRP A 120 -4.07 -11.75 -6.80
N VAL A 121 -4.34 -12.13 -8.06
CA VAL A 121 -4.60 -11.15 -9.12
C VAL A 121 -5.86 -10.34 -8.80
N GLN A 122 -6.90 -10.98 -8.27
CA GLN A 122 -8.10 -10.27 -7.82
C GLN A 122 -7.78 -9.24 -6.71
N LYS A 123 -6.89 -9.56 -5.77
CA LYS A 123 -6.47 -8.58 -4.74
C LYS A 123 -5.78 -7.34 -5.32
N ILE A 124 -5.09 -7.45 -6.45
CA ILE A 124 -4.52 -6.27 -7.14
C ILE A 124 -5.63 -5.44 -7.79
N TYR A 125 -6.67 -6.08 -8.35
CA TYR A 125 -7.85 -5.36 -8.83
C TYR A 125 -8.60 -4.67 -7.69
N ASP A 126 -8.82 -5.34 -6.55
CA ASP A 126 -9.47 -4.77 -5.37
C ASP A 126 -8.69 -3.55 -4.82
N LEU A 127 -7.35 -3.62 -4.87
CA LEU A 127 -6.47 -2.48 -4.53
C LEU A 127 -6.70 -1.30 -5.47
N MET A 128 -6.72 -1.54 -6.78
CA MET A 128 -6.93 -0.49 -7.77
C MET A 128 -8.34 0.09 -7.71
N ASP A 129 -9.36 -0.73 -7.43
CA ASP A 129 -10.73 -0.26 -7.19
C ASP A 129 -10.81 0.64 -5.95
N SER A 130 -10.06 0.31 -4.91
CA SER A 130 -9.96 1.15 -3.70
C SER A 130 -9.24 2.46 -3.99
N VAL A 131 -8.19 2.44 -4.80
CA VAL A 131 -7.52 3.65 -5.32
C VAL A 131 -8.50 4.52 -6.14
N ASP A 132 -9.27 3.90 -7.02
CA ASP A 132 -10.31 4.56 -7.84
C ASP A 132 -11.44 5.17 -6.99
N GLN A 133 -11.73 4.64 -5.81
CA GLN A 133 -12.83 5.13 -4.95
C GLN A 133 -12.35 6.12 -3.89
N TYR A 134 -11.19 5.85 -3.28
CA TYR A 134 -10.71 6.57 -2.11
C TYR A 134 -9.81 7.77 -2.45
N ILE A 135 -8.97 7.65 -3.48
CA ILE A 135 -8.11 8.77 -3.89
C ILE A 135 -8.95 9.73 -4.75
N PRO A 136 -9.14 10.99 -4.31
CA PRO A 136 -9.91 11.98 -5.06
C PRO A 136 -9.21 12.35 -6.36
N LEU A 137 -9.99 12.80 -7.35
CA LEU A 137 -9.41 13.41 -8.53
C LEU A 137 -8.95 14.84 -8.18
N PRO A 138 -7.75 15.27 -8.64
CA PRO A 138 -7.23 16.61 -8.41
C PRO A 138 -8.07 17.71 -9.08
#